data_AF-A0A1B0BGI2-F1
#
_entry.id   AF-A0A1B0BGI2-F1
#
_cell.length_a   1.000
_cell.length_b   1.000
_cell.length_c   1.000
_cell.angle_alpha   90.00
_cell.angle_beta   90.00
_cell.angle_gamma   90.00
#
_symmetry.space_group_name_H-M   'P 1'
#
loop_
_entity.id
_entity.type
_entity.pdbx_description
1 polymer ?
#
loop_
_entity_poly.entity_id
_entity_poly.type
_entity_poly.pdbx_seq_one_letter_code
_entity_poly.pdbx_strand_id
1 'polypeptide(L)' 'MIKAIHELTSAAGQPRLEIFPMQGVQRKPVGKSLILTCRPNVPDASLVADLQWKDNLNNTILPKP' A
#
# COMPACT_ATOMS: atom_id res chain seq x y z
N MET A 1 21.22 -29.80 20.02
CA MET A 1 20.93 -29.65 18.57
C MET A 1 20.03 -28.43 18.43
N ILE A 2 20.46 -27.47 17.63
CA ILE A 2 19.99 -26.08 17.57
C ILE A 2 18.60 -26.00 16.91
N LYS A 3 17.63 -25.33 17.54
CA LYS A 3 16.49 -24.72 16.83
C LYS A 3 16.56 -23.22 17.05
N ALA A 4 17.13 -22.53 16.07
CA ALA A 4 17.01 -21.10 15.90
C ALA A 4 16.45 -20.87 14.49
N ILE A 5 15.14 -20.64 14.38
CA ILE A 5 14.54 -20.00 13.20
C ILE A 5 13.45 -19.03 13.70
N HIS A 6 13.89 -17.80 13.91
CA HIS A 6 13.17 -16.55 13.59
C HIS A 6 11.94 -16.14 14.42
N GLU A 7 12.12 -15.98 15.73
CA GLU A 7 11.37 -14.98 16.50
C GLU A 7 11.89 -13.56 16.13
N LEU A 8 11.43 -13.01 14.99
CA LEU A 8 11.78 -11.64 14.57
C LEU A 8 10.58 -10.72 14.31
N THR A 9 9.38 -11.15 14.63
CA THR A 9 8.15 -10.36 14.42
C THR A 9 7.63 -9.69 15.70
N SER A 10 8.52 -9.11 16.52
CA SER A 10 8.12 -8.53 17.82
C SER A 10 8.37 -7.02 17.97
N ALA A 11 9.00 -6.34 17.00
CA ALA A 11 9.21 -4.88 17.13
C ALA A 11 9.17 -4.05 15.83
N ALA A 12 9.13 -4.68 14.66
CA ALA A 12 8.97 -3.96 13.40
C ALA A 12 7.47 -3.95 13.06
N GLY A 13 6.84 -2.77 13.04
CA GLY A 13 5.39 -2.61 12.92
C GLY A 13 4.78 -3.46 11.81
N GLN A 14 3.57 -4.00 12.07
CA GLN A 14 2.83 -4.78 11.07
C GLN A 14 2.79 -4.04 9.74
N PRO A 15 3.10 -4.71 8.61
CA PRO A 15 3.07 -4.09 7.31
C PRO A 15 1.67 -3.52 7.03
N ARG A 16 1.62 -2.25 6.64
CA ARG A 16 0.37 -1.53 6.38
C ARG A 16 0.47 -0.78 5.07
N LEU A 17 -0.68 -0.56 4.44
CA LEU A 17 -0.80 0.26 3.25
C LEU A 17 -1.47 1.57 3.61
N GLU A 18 -0.81 2.68 3.29
CA GLU A 18 -1.33 4.03 3.49
C GLU A 18 -1.76 4.60 2.14
N ILE A 19 -3.00 5.11 2.09
CA ILE A 19 -3.53 5.78 0.90
C ILE A 19 -3.74 7.24 1.24
N PHE A 20 -3.04 8.12 0.51
CA PHE A 20 -3.16 9.56 0.66
C PHE A 20 -3.97 10.17 -0.47
N PRO A 21 -4.75 11.23 -0.17
CA PRO A 21 -5.08 11.73 1.17
C PRO A 21 -5.93 10.76 2.01
N MET A 22 -5.74 10.75 3.34
CA MET A 22 -6.38 9.80 4.27
C MET A 22 -7.77 10.26 4.79
N GLN A 23 -8.34 11.34 4.25
CA GLN A 23 -9.69 11.76 4.66
C GLN A 23 -10.72 10.70 4.24
N GLY A 24 -11.72 10.48 5.09
CA GLY A 24 -12.76 9.47 4.85
C GLY A 24 -13.64 9.74 3.62
N VAL A 25 -13.70 11.00 3.16
CA VAL A 25 -14.38 11.37 1.91
C VAL A 25 -13.42 12.20 1.06
N GLN A 26 -13.15 11.73 -0.15
CA GLN A 26 -12.36 12.45 -1.15
C GLN A 26 -13.28 13.12 -2.17
N ARG A 27 -13.19 14.45 -2.28
CA ARG A 27 -13.97 15.23 -3.25
C ARG A 27 -13.06 15.78 -4.34
N LYS A 28 -13.49 15.68 -5.59
CA LYS A 28 -12.84 16.32 -6.73
C LYS A 28 -13.86 17.13 -7.53
N PRO A 29 -13.53 18.33 -8.02
CA PRO A 29 -14.39 19.05 -8.95
C PRO A 29 -14.62 18.24 -10.23
N VAL A 30 -15.80 18.39 -10.84
CA VAL A 30 -16.11 17.78 -12.15
C VAL A 30 -15.10 18.28 -13.18
N GLY A 31 -14.57 17.37 -14.00
CA GLY A 31 -13.54 17.69 -15.00
C GLY A 31 -12.12 17.87 -14.45
N LYS A 32 -11.90 17.69 -13.14
CA LYS A 32 -10.56 17.70 -12.53
C LYS A 32 -10.11 16.30 -12.11
N SER A 33 -8.80 16.09 -12.16
CA SER A 33 -8.16 14.85 -11.71
C SER A 33 -7.95 14.88 -10.19
N LEU A 34 -8.05 13.72 -9.56
CA LEU A 34 -7.64 13.48 -8.17
C LEU A 34 -6.48 12.51 -8.21
N ILE A 35 -5.39 12.85 -7.52
CA ILE A 35 -4.22 11.98 -7.39
C ILE A 35 -4.35 11.26 -6.05
N LEU A 36 -4.30 9.93 -6.09
CA LEU A 36 -4.17 9.10 -4.90
C LEU A 36 -2.75 8.54 -4.86
N THR A 37 -2.12 8.59 -3.68
CA THR A 37 -0.79 8.03 -3.48
C THR A 37 -0.89 6.80 -2.59
N CYS A 38 -0.36 5.69 -3.07
CA CYS A 38 -0.24 4.46 -2.31
C CYS A 38 1.17 4.37 -1.73
N ARG A 39 1.29 4.27 -0.41
CA ARG A 39 2.58 4.16 0.29
C ARG A 39 2.59 2.90 1.16
N PRO A 40 3.48 1.93 0.90
CA PRO A 40 3.69 0.83 1.82
C PRO A 40 4.45 1.33 3.06
N ASN A 41 3.88 1.06 4.23
CA ASN A 41 4.54 1.22 5.52
C ASN A 41 5.05 -0.16 5.95
N VAL A 42 6.30 -0.44 5.61
CA VAL A 42 6.99 -1.70 5.85
C VAL A 42 8.41 -1.42 6.36
N PRO A 43 9.03 -2.33 7.11
CA PRO A 43 10.37 -2.11 7.67
C PRO A 43 11.45 -1.92 6.61
N ASP A 44 11.31 -2.58 5.46
CA ASP A 44 12.21 -2.47 4.32
C ASP A 44 11.39 -2.37 3.03
N ALA A 45 11.42 -1.20 2.40
CA ALA A 45 10.66 -0.94 1.17
C ALA A 45 11.21 -1.70 -0.04
N SER A 46 12.46 -2.17 -0.01
CA SER A 46 13.06 -2.95 -1.11
C SER A 46 12.43 -4.34 -1.26
N LEU A 47 11.75 -4.81 -0.22
CA LEU A 47 11.01 -6.09 -0.22
C LEU A 47 9.63 -5.98 -0.90
N VAL A 48 9.20 -4.78 -1.27
CA VAL A 48 7.94 -4.58 -2.00
C VAL A 48 8.15 -4.96 -3.46
N ALA A 49 7.70 -6.16 -3.83
CA ALA A 49 7.86 -6.69 -5.19
C ALA A 49 6.76 -6.25 -6.16
N ASP A 50 5.53 -6.04 -5.67
CA ASP A 50 4.38 -5.65 -6.48
C ASP A 50 3.49 -4.65 -5.72
N LEU A 51 3.14 -3.55 -6.39
CA LEU A 51 2.26 -2.51 -5.86
C LEU A 51 1.26 -2.10 -6.94
N GLN A 52 0.00 -2.47 -6.75
CA GLN A 52 -1.06 -2.28 -7.75
C GLN A 52 -2.33 -1.69 -7.14
N TRP A 53 -3.00 -0.84 -7.93
CA TRP A 53 -4.34 -0.38 -7.63
C TRP A 53 -5.35 -1.40 -8.18
N LYS A 54 -6.35 -1.75 -7.37
CA LYS A 54 -7.46 -2.60 -7.78
C LYS A 54 -8.79 -1.87 -7.66
N ASP A 55 -9.71 -2.15 -8.58
CA ASP A 55 -11.08 -1.68 -8.49
C ASP A 55 -11.92 -2.54 -7.53
N ASN A 56 -13.20 -2.20 -7.38
CA ASN A 56 -14.14 -2.93 -6.51
C ASN A 56 -14.46 -4.35 -7.00
N LEU A 57 -14.04 -4.71 -8.22
CA LEU A 57 -14.19 -6.05 -8.81
C LEU A 57 -12.86 -6.82 -8.79
N ASN A 58 -11.84 -6.32 -8.09
CA ASN A 58 -10.47 -6.85 -8.03
C ASN A 58 -9.68 -6.82 -9.34
N ASN A 59 -10.09 -6.03 -10.34
CA ASN A 59 -9.30 -5.84 -11.55
C ASN A 59 -8.17 -4.83 -11.32
N THR A 60 -7.00 -5.09 -11.88
CA THR A 60 -5.88 -4.15 -11.83
C THR A 60 -6.18 -2.90 -12.64
N ILE A 61 -6.08 -1.73 -12.00
CA ILE A 61 -6.18 -0.41 -12.66
C ILE A 61 -4.81 -0.09 -13.25
N LEU A 62 -4.72 -0.08 -14.57
CA LEU A 62 -3.49 0.30 -15.27
C LEU A 62 -3.28 1.82 -15.21
N PRO A 63 -2.03 2.29 -15.08
CA PRO A 63 -1.74 3.71 -15.21
C PRO A 63 -2.16 4.19 -16.60
N LYS A 64 -2.68 5.42 -16.67
CA LYS A 64 -2.99 6.04 -17.97
C LYS A 64 -1.67 6.23 -18.75
N PRO A 65 -1.67 5.97 -20.06
CA PRO A 65 -0.52 6.23 -20.92
C PRO A 65 -0.19 7.72 -20.98
#